data_AF-A0A1D2LY53-F1
#
_entry.id   AF-A0A1D2LY53-F1
#
_cell.length_a   1.000
_cell.length_b   1.000
_cell.length_c   1.000
_cell.angle_alpha   90.00
_cell.angle_beta   90.00
_cell.angle_gamma   90.00
#
_symmetry.space_group_name_H-M   'P 1'
#
loop_
_entity.id
_entity.type
_entity.pdbx_description
1 polymer ?
#
loop_
_entity_poly.entity_id
_entity_poly.type
_entity_poly.pdbx_seq_one_letter_code
_entity_poly.pdbx_strand_id
1 'polypeptide(L)'
;MSDVPEIFEKESSRDQAVILKMTEMTPEKLATMIKLGKEANRYKVPLLLEPIAVGESIEQFHSFQELIKYLSFDVIIADFTTILALSGRKSMGDGLEIIRENEQLLAEIANVYQSVIIVEAETVFISAGASLIENDAVQAKGFNLALMTAKYLADGEQEVSAIQHALSFIE
;
A
#
# COMPACT_ATOMS: atom_id res chain seq x y z
N MET A 1 -10.68 -1.60 -23.85
CA MET A 1 -10.14 -1.70 -22.48
C MET A 1 -8.69 -2.10 -22.66
N SER A 2 -7.77 -1.27 -22.19
CA SER A 2 -6.34 -1.39 -22.50
C SER A 2 -5.69 -2.32 -21.48
N ASP A 3 -5.15 -3.46 -21.92
CA ASP A 3 -4.36 -4.42 -21.11
C ASP A 3 -2.96 -3.93 -20.74
N VAL A 4 -2.80 -2.61 -20.58
CA VAL A 4 -1.59 -1.99 -20.06
C VAL A 4 -1.83 -1.79 -18.55
N PRO A 5 -0.93 -2.18 -17.65
CA PRO A 5 -1.03 -1.80 -16.25
C PRO A 5 -1.24 -0.29 -16.17
N GLU A 6 -2.25 0.17 -15.43
CA GLU A 6 -2.43 1.60 -15.14
C GLU A 6 -1.26 2.07 -14.28
N ILE A 7 -0.16 2.42 -14.95
CA ILE A 7 0.95 3.15 -14.36
C ILE A 7 0.50 4.61 -14.34
N PHE A 8 0.07 5.08 -13.18
CA PHE A 8 -0.16 6.51 -12.96
C PHE A 8 1.19 7.18 -12.76
N GLU A 9 1.94 7.34 -13.85
CA GLU A 9 3.10 8.21 -13.93
C GLU A 9 2.61 9.67 -13.96
N LYS A 10 2.74 10.39 -12.85
CA LYS A 10 2.72 11.85 -12.89
C LYS A 10 4.13 12.31 -13.27
N GLU A 11 4.32 12.78 -14.50
CA GLU A 11 5.56 13.43 -14.96
C GLU A 11 5.84 14.75 -14.20
N SER A 12 7.06 14.89 -13.65
CA SER A 12 7.87 16.11 -13.43
C SER A 12 8.71 15.99 -12.15
N SER A 13 10.03 15.95 -12.31
CA SER A 13 11.10 15.55 -11.37
C SER A 13 11.28 16.34 -10.07
N ARG A 14 10.27 17.06 -9.59
CA ARG A 14 10.29 17.75 -8.28
C ARG A 14 9.05 17.54 -7.40
N ASP A 15 7.94 17.03 -7.94
CA ASP A 15 6.66 16.83 -7.23
C ASP A 15 6.03 15.45 -7.57
N GLN A 16 6.81 14.37 -7.44
CA GLN A 16 6.41 13.02 -7.84
C GLN A 16 6.31 12.08 -6.64
N ALA A 17 5.31 11.21 -6.71
CA ALA A 17 5.23 9.94 -6.00
C ALA A 17 4.74 8.90 -7.01
N VAL A 18 5.13 7.65 -6.83
CA VAL A 18 4.78 6.54 -7.72
C VAL A 18 3.84 5.62 -6.96
N ILE A 19 2.72 5.27 -7.59
CA ILE A 19 1.80 4.26 -7.07
C ILE A 19 1.88 3.03 -7.97
N LEU A 20 2.26 1.89 -7.40
CA LEU A 20 2.17 0.60 -8.08
C LEU A 20 0.91 -0.10 -7.62
N LYS A 21 -0.05 -0.28 -8.53
CA LYS A 21 -1.27 -1.02 -8.28
C LYS A 21 -1.14 -2.45 -8.79
N MET A 22 -0.92 -3.39 -7.88
CA MET A 22 -0.73 -4.79 -8.20
C MET A 22 -2.09 -5.49 -8.27
N THR A 23 -2.41 -6.00 -9.47
CA THR A 23 -3.58 -6.85 -9.75
C THR A 23 -3.08 -8.18 -10.30
N GLU A 24 -3.84 -8.87 -11.14
CA GLU A 24 -3.34 -10.06 -11.82
C GLU A 24 -2.07 -9.76 -12.64
N MET A 25 -0.97 -10.40 -12.23
CA MET A 25 0.37 -10.13 -12.74
C MET A 25 0.75 -11.10 -13.86
N THR A 26 1.17 -10.54 -14.98
CA THR A 26 1.99 -11.27 -15.96
C THR A 26 3.48 -11.04 -15.64
N PRO A 27 4.39 -11.90 -16.11
CA PRO A 27 5.83 -11.68 -15.94
C PRO A 27 6.30 -10.32 -16.48
N GLU A 28 5.66 -9.83 -17.53
CA GLU A 28 5.97 -8.56 -18.19
C GLU A 28 5.51 -7.35 -17.37
N LYS A 29 4.31 -7.43 -16.76
CA LYS A 29 3.84 -6.43 -15.78
C LYS A 29 4.77 -6.37 -14.57
N LEU A 30 5.18 -7.53 -14.05
CA LEU A 30 6.07 -7.63 -12.89
C LEU A 30 7.44 -7.00 -13.18
N ALA A 31 8.04 -7.32 -14.33
CA ALA A 31 9.30 -6.74 -14.74
C ALA A 31 9.22 -5.20 -14.87
N THR A 32 8.12 -4.69 -15.41
CA THR A 32 7.88 -3.24 -15.55
C THR A 32 7.77 -2.56 -14.19
N MET A 33 6.97 -3.11 -13.26
CA MET A 33 6.83 -2.59 -11.91
C MET A 33 8.16 -2.58 -11.14
N ILE A 34 8.96 -3.65 -11.24
CA ILE A 34 10.28 -3.72 -10.63
C ILE A 34 11.20 -2.64 -11.19
N LYS A 35 11.16 -2.39 -12.51
CA LYS A 35 11.97 -1.33 -13.13
C LYS A 35 11.60 0.05 -12.60
N LEU A 36 10.31 0.39 -12.60
CA LEU A 36 9.81 1.68 -12.13
C LEU A 36 10.08 1.90 -10.64
N GLY A 37 9.79 0.90 -9.81
CA GLY A 37 10.04 0.96 -8.38
C GLY A 37 11.53 1.13 -8.06
N LYS A 38 12.42 0.47 -8.82
CA LYS A 38 13.87 0.65 -8.65
C LYS A 38 14.32 2.07 -8.97
N GLU A 39 13.74 2.70 -9.99
CA GLU A 39 14.02 4.10 -10.30
C GLU A 39 13.50 5.01 -9.19
N ALA A 40 12.26 4.80 -8.72
CA ALA A 40 11.70 5.56 -7.60
C ALA A 40 12.57 5.45 -6.34
N ASN A 41 12.91 4.23 -5.90
CA ASN A 41 13.79 4.01 -4.74
C ASN A 41 15.18 4.61 -4.92
N ARG A 42 15.76 4.54 -6.13
CA ARG A 42 17.07 5.14 -6.45
C ARG A 42 17.05 6.66 -6.31
N TYR A 43 15.98 7.31 -6.77
CA TYR A 43 15.84 8.77 -6.74
C TYR A 43 15.14 9.30 -5.48
N LYS A 44 14.81 8.41 -4.53
CA LYS A 44 14.07 8.77 -3.30
C LYS A 44 12.73 9.45 -3.60
N VAL A 45 12.09 9.00 -4.68
CA VAL A 45 10.70 9.33 -5.00
C VAL A 45 9.82 8.40 -4.16
N PRO A 46 8.83 8.93 -3.40
CA PRO A 46 7.92 8.11 -2.62
C PRO A 46 7.25 7.03 -3.48
N LEU A 47 7.24 5.80 -3.00
CA LEU A 47 6.73 4.61 -3.68
C LEU A 47 5.65 3.94 -2.83
N LEU A 48 4.44 3.95 -3.35
CA LEU A 48 3.27 3.33 -2.73
C LEU A 48 2.90 2.04 -3.45
N LEU A 49 2.41 1.06 -2.71
CA LEU A 49 1.86 -0.18 -3.25
C LEU A 49 0.38 -0.31 -2.86
N GLU A 50 -0.46 -0.62 -3.85
CA GLU A 50 -1.81 -1.13 -3.64
C GLU A 50 -1.85 -2.59 -4.12
N PRO A 51 -1.50 -3.55 -3.24
CA PRO A 51 -1.57 -4.97 -3.56
C PRO A 51 -3.00 -5.45 -3.41
N ILE A 52 -3.65 -5.78 -4.53
CA ILE A 52 -5.00 -6.34 -4.53
C ILE A 52 -4.89 -7.86 -4.58
N ALA A 53 -5.67 -8.54 -3.73
CA ALA A 53 -5.92 -9.98 -3.81
C ALA A 53 -4.68 -10.90 -3.66
N VAL A 54 -3.56 -10.41 -3.09
CA VAL A 54 -2.30 -11.18 -2.92
C VAL A 54 -2.47 -12.51 -2.16
N GLY A 55 -3.58 -12.71 -1.44
CA GLY A 55 -3.94 -13.95 -0.76
C GLY A 55 -4.86 -14.92 -1.52
N GLU A 56 -5.38 -14.54 -2.69
CA GLU A 56 -6.34 -15.36 -3.44
C GLU A 56 -5.68 -16.49 -4.25
N SER A 57 -4.40 -16.34 -4.61
CA SER A 57 -3.64 -17.36 -5.35
C SER A 57 -2.16 -17.38 -4.96
N ILE A 58 -1.51 -18.53 -5.17
CA ILE A 58 -0.08 -18.69 -4.90
C ILE A 58 0.75 -17.82 -5.85
N GLU A 59 0.30 -17.67 -7.09
CA GLU A 59 0.95 -16.86 -8.12
C GLU A 59 0.95 -15.38 -7.76
N GLN A 60 -0.17 -14.87 -7.22
CA GLN A 60 -0.22 -13.48 -6.73
C GLN A 60 0.69 -13.30 -5.52
N PHE A 61 0.67 -14.23 -4.56
CA PHE A 61 1.58 -14.17 -3.42
C PHE A 61 3.05 -14.16 -3.84
N HIS A 62 3.45 -15.03 -4.77
CA HIS A 62 4.82 -15.05 -5.30
C HIS A 62 5.19 -13.75 -6.04
N SER A 63 4.25 -13.16 -6.78
CA SER A 63 4.49 -11.89 -7.47
C SER A 63 4.73 -10.75 -6.48
N PHE A 64 3.96 -10.72 -5.38
CA PHE A 64 4.19 -9.77 -4.29
C PHE A 64 5.56 -9.99 -3.65
N GLN A 65 5.92 -11.25 -3.34
CA GLN A 65 7.22 -11.59 -2.78
C GLN A 65 8.38 -11.13 -3.67
N GLU A 66 8.26 -11.25 -5.00
CA GLU A 66 9.30 -10.80 -5.91
C GLU A 66 9.36 -9.25 -5.99
N LEU A 67 8.24 -8.53 -5.84
CA LEU A 67 8.25 -7.06 -5.73
C LEU A 67 9.01 -6.59 -4.48
N ILE A 68 8.61 -7.06 -3.28
CA ILE A 68 9.21 -6.61 -2.01
C ILE A 68 10.68 -7.02 -1.86
N LYS A 69 11.13 -8.02 -2.61
CA LYS A 69 12.55 -8.44 -2.65
C LYS A 69 13.45 -7.38 -3.29
N TYR A 70 12.93 -6.60 -4.23
CA TYR A 70 13.70 -5.59 -4.94
C TYR A 70 13.32 -4.15 -4.61
N LEU A 71 12.13 -3.95 -4.04
CA LEU A 71 11.53 -2.64 -3.84
C LEU A 71 11.28 -2.41 -2.34
N SER A 72 11.50 -1.17 -1.90
CA SER A 72 11.07 -0.68 -0.60
C SER A 72 9.91 0.30 -0.81
N PHE A 73 8.82 0.10 -0.09
CA PHE A 73 7.61 0.92 -0.21
C PHE A 73 7.46 1.81 1.01
N ASP A 74 7.17 3.08 0.80
CA ASP A 74 6.93 4.02 1.91
C ASP A 74 5.54 3.77 2.51
N VAL A 75 4.56 3.41 1.68
CA VAL A 75 3.18 3.09 2.09
C VAL A 75 2.66 1.87 1.35
N ILE A 76 2.00 0.95 2.08
CA ILE A 76 1.23 -0.16 1.53
C ILE A 76 -0.24 0.01 1.94
N ILE A 77 -1.14 0.01 0.96
CA ILE A 77 -2.58 0.25 1.15
C ILE A 77 -3.36 -0.95 0.63
N ALA A 78 -4.08 -1.65 1.50
CA ALA A 78 -4.92 -2.77 1.07
C ALA A 78 -6.06 -3.05 2.06
N ASP A 79 -6.98 -3.92 1.65
CA ASP A 79 -7.96 -4.48 2.57
C ASP A 79 -7.32 -5.44 3.59
N PHE A 80 -8.08 -5.77 4.64
CA PHE A 80 -7.58 -6.64 5.70
C PHE A 80 -7.17 -8.03 5.20
N THR A 81 -7.95 -8.63 4.29
CA THR A 81 -7.68 -9.97 3.77
C THR A 81 -6.31 -10.02 3.09
N THR A 82 -5.99 -9.00 2.31
CA THR A 82 -4.70 -8.87 1.65
C THR A 82 -3.59 -8.63 2.66
N ILE A 83 -3.74 -7.67 3.58
CA ILE A 83 -2.74 -7.40 4.63
C ILE A 83 -2.42 -8.65 5.46
N LEU A 84 -3.44 -9.43 5.83
CA LEU A 84 -3.24 -10.67 6.56
C LEU A 84 -2.47 -11.69 5.71
N ALA A 85 -2.76 -11.80 4.42
CA ALA A 85 -2.01 -12.64 3.51
C ALA A 85 -0.53 -12.22 3.42
N LEU A 86 -0.23 -10.92 3.45
CA LEU A 86 1.15 -10.42 3.46
C LEU A 86 1.93 -10.93 4.69
N SER A 87 1.26 -11.04 5.85
CA SER A 87 1.87 -11.61 7.06
C SER A 87 2.14 -13.13 7.00
N GLY A 88 1.82 -13.79 5.89
CA GLY A 88 1.91 -15.24 5.73
C GLY A 88 0.85 -16.01 6.52
N ARG A 89 -0.16 -15.32 7.06
CA ARG A 89 -1.29 -15.89 7.81
C ARG A 89 -2.49 -16.05 6.88
N LYS A 90 -3.34 -17.04 7.15
CA LYS A 90 -4.65 -17.20 6.49
C LYS A 90 -5.74 -16.69 7.43
N SER A 91 -6.78 -16.03 6.90
CA SER A 91 -7.92 -15.61 7.72
C SER A 91 -8.76 -16.81 8.15
N MET A 92 -9.14 -16.83 9.43
CA MET A 92 -10.24 -17.63 9.96
C MET A 92 -11.10 -16.69 10.82
N GLY A 93 -11.81 -15.73 10.21
CA GLY A 93 -12.66 -14.77 10.94
C GLY A 93 -12.95 -13.48 10.18
N ASP A 94 -13.85 -12.66 10.73
CA ASP A 94 -14.17 -11.31 10.24
C ASP A 94 -12.99 -10.36 10.56
N GLY A 95 -12.54 -9.62 9.56
CA GLY A 95 -11.23 -8.97 9.60
C GLY A 95 -11.11 -7.82 10.61
N LEU A 96 -12.23 -7.18 10.92
CA LEU A 96 -12.27 -5.99 11.77
C LEU A 96 -12.01 -6.31 13.26
N GLU A 97 -12.57 -7.41 13.77
CA GLU A 97 -12.32 -7.87 15.14
C GLU A 97 -10.86 -8.28 15.31
N ILE A 98 -10.28 -8.95 14.30
CA ILE A 98 -8.88 -9.42 14.38
C ILE A 98 -7.90 -8.23 14.46
N ILE A 99 -8.14 -7.12 13.74
CA ILE A 99 -7.27 -5.94 13.83
C ILE A 99 -7.34 -5.31 15.22
N ARG A 100 -8.55 -5.07 15.74
CA ARG A 100 -8.75 -4.44 17.04
C ARG A 100 -8.22 -5.29 18.19
N GLU A 101 -8.29 -6.61 18.06
CA GLU A 101 -7.71 -7.55 19.03
C GLU A 101 -6.20 -7.79 18.82
N ASN A 102 -5.63 -7.37 17.68
CA ASN A 102 -4.20 -7.49 17.36
C ASN A 102 -3.64 -6.20 16.74
N GLU A 103 -3.64 -5.08 17.48
CA GLU A 103 -2.89 -3.88 17.08
C GLU A 103 -1.42 -4.21 16.76
N GLN A 104 -0.88 -5.19 17.51
CA GLN A 104 0.47 -5.69 17.35
C GLN A 104 0.72 -6.34 15.98
N LEU A 105 -0.29 -6.94 15.33
CA LEU A 105 -0.13 -7.54 14.00
C LEU A 105 0.23 -6.48 12.96
N LEU A 106 -0.48 -5.35 12.94
CA LEU A 106 -0.21 -4.29 11.98
C LEU A 106 1.15 -3.65 12.25
N ALA A 107 1.54 -3.51 13.52
CA ALA A 107 2.88 -3.07 13.89
C ALA A 107 3.97 -4.05 13.41
N GLU A 108 3.77 -5.36 13.57
CA GLU A 108 4.67 -6.39 13.07
C GLU A 108 4.83 -6.31 11.55
N ILE A 109 3.72 -6.20 10.80
CA ILE A 109 3.74 -6.11 9.34
C ILE A 109 4.46 -4.84 8.88
N ALA A 110 4.15 -3.69 9.48
CA ALA A 110 4.83 -2.42 9.21
C ALA A 110 6.35 -2.52 9.43
N ASN A 111 6.75 -3.16 10.53
CA ASN A 111 8.16 -3.38 10.85
C ASN A 111 8.84 -4.39 9.91
N VAL A 112 8.15 -5.44 9.48
CA VAL A 112 8.70 -6.41 8.51
C VAL A 112 8.98 -5.74 7.17
N TYR A 113 8.06 -4.91 6.69
CA TYR A 113 8.19 -4.23 5.40
C TYR A 113 8.90 -2.88 5.48
N GLN A 114 9.19 -2.39 6.69
CA GLN A 114 9.71 -1.04 6.93
C GLN A 114 8.88 0.03 6.19
N SER A 115 7.56 -0.09 6.32
CA SER A 115 6.56 0.66 5.55
C SER A 115 5.40 1.08 6.44
N VAL A 116 4.72 2.17 6.11
CA VAL A 116 3.43 2.50 6.74
C VAL A 116 2.33 1.65 6.10
N ILE A 117 1.62 0.89 6.94
CA ILE A 117 0.53 0.03 6.51
C ILE A 117 -0.79 0.75 6.72
N ILE A 118 -1.60 0.81 5.67
CA ILE A 118 -2.99 1.25 5.71
C ILE A 118 -3.88 0.05 5.46
N VAL A 119 -4.81 -0.19 6.37
CA VAL A 119 -5.88 -1.17 6.20
C VAL A 119 -7.19 -0.47 5.92
N GLU A 120 -7.76 -0.73 4.75
CA GLU A 120 -9.06 -0.19 4.34
C GLU A 120 -10.20 -1.09 4.85
N ALA A 121 -11.09 -0.52 5.65
CA ALA A 121 -12.31 -1.16 6.11
C ALA A 121 -13.42 -0.11 6.31
N GLU A 122 -14.38 -0.33 7.22
CA GLU A 122 -15.30 0.74 7.65
C GLU A 122 -14.56 1.82 8.44
N THR A 123 -13.58 1.42 9.25
CA THR A 123 -12.56 2.29 9.86
C THR A 123 -11.25 2.06 9.12
N VAL A 124 -10.54 3.15 8.79
CA VAL A 124 -9.18 3.09 8.23
C VAL A 124 -8.18 2.96 9.37
N PHE A 125 -7.33 1.95 9.28
CA PHE A 125 -6.26 1.71 10.26
C PHE A 125 -4.91 2.06 9.66
N ILE A 126 -4.08 2.82 10.39
CA ILE A 126 -2.74 3.23 9.95
C ILE A 126 -1.73 2.77 10.99
N SER A 127 -0.70 2.04 10.56
CA SER A 127 0.40 1.60 11.42
C SER A 127 1.76 1.89 10.81
N ALA A 128 2.59 2.59 11.56
CA ALA A 128 4.00 2.83 11.23
C ALA A 128 4.96 1.97 12.09
N GLY A 129 4.47 0.87 12.68
CA GLY A 129 5.29 -0.07 13.44
C GLY A 129 5.42 0.19 14.94
N ALA A 130 5.03 1.37 15.43
CA ALA A 130 5.08 1.74 16.85
C ALA A 130 3.71 2.06 17.48
N SER A 131 2.75 2.50 16.67
CA SER A 131 1.42 2.92 17.12
C SER A 131 0.40 2.67 16.02
N LEU A 132 -0.83 2.40 16.44
CA LEU A 132 -2.01 2.31 15.57
C LEU A 132 -2.79 3.62 15.63
N ILE A 133 -3.20 4.12 14.48
CA ILE A 133 -4.12 5.25 14.34
C ILE A 133 -5.39 4.75 13.66
N GLU A 134 -6.54 5.04 14.25
CA GLU A 134 -7.86 4.78 13.67
C GLU A 134 -8.45 6.07 13.08
N ASN A 135 -9.11 5.95 11.93
CA ASN A 135 -9.83 7.05 11.29
C ASN A 135 -11.15 6.56 10.69
N ASP A 136 -12.26 7.19 11.08
CA ASP A 136 -13.62 6.81 10.67
C ASP A 136 -14.02 7.30 9.27
N ALA A 137 -13.05 7.61 8.39
CA ALA A 137 -13.30 8.03 7.01
C ALA A 137 -13.81 6.85 6.15
N VAL A 138 -15.09 6.50 6.32
CA VAL A 138 -15.75 5.37 5.63
C VAL A 138 -15.68 5.48 4.10
N GLN A 139 -15.55 6.70 3.56
CA GLN A 139 -15.48 6.97 2.11
C GLN A 139 -14.05 6.86 1.55
N ALA A 140 -13.03 6.80 2.40
CA ALA A 140 -11.64 6.63 1.97
C ALA A 140 -11.35 5.18 1.65
N LYS A 141 -11.67 4.79 0.41
CA LYS A 141 -11.41 3.44 -0.12
C LYS A 141 -10.68 3.47 -1.45
N GLY A 142 -9.79 2.51 -1.61
CA GLY A 142 -9.03 2.21 -2.82
C GLY A 142 -8.14 3.34 -3.29
N PHE A 143 -7.98 3.36 -4.61
CA PHE A 143 -7.00 4.19 -5.32
C PHE A 143 -7.09 5.71 -5.03
N ASN A 144 -8.24 6.23 -4.58
CA ASN A 144 -8.37 7.64 -4.20
C ASN A 144 -7.49 8.00 -2.99
N LEU A 145 -7.44 7.13 -1.98
CA LEU A 145 -6.58 7.34 -0.81
C LEU A 145 -5.10 7.27 -1.21
N ALA A 146 -4.74 6.33 -2.09
CA ALA A 146 -3.39 6.24 -2.64
C ALA A 146 -2.97 7.50 -3.40
N LEU A 147 -3.86 8.03 -4.26
CA LEU A 147 -3.61 9.27 -5.02
C LEU A 147 -3.39 10.48 -4.13
N MET A 148 -4.25 10.67 -3.12
CA MET A 148 -4.15 11.80 -2.21
C MET A 148 -2.91 11.68 -1.31
N THR A 149 -2.64 10.48 -0.79
CA THR A 149 -1.42 10.22 -0.01
C THR A 149 -0.17 10.50 -0.85
N ALA A 150 -0.12 9.99 -2.08
CA ALA A 150 0.97 10.24 -3.02
C ALA A 150 1.16 11.74 -3.31
N LYS A 151 0.07 12.52 -3.42
CA LYS A 151 0.15 13.97 -3.57
C LYS A 151 0.86 14.63 -2.38
N TYR A 152 0.45 14.34 -1.15
CA TYR A 152 1.04 14.98 0.03
C TYR A 152 2.47 14.52 0.30
N LEU A 153 2.79 13.25 0.01
CA LEU A 153 4.17 12.75 0.00
C LEU A 153 5.04 13.49 -1.02
N ALA A 154 4.51 13.72 -2.23
CA ALA A 154 5.20 14.50 -3.26
C ALA A 154 5.41 15.97 -2.86
N ASP A 155 4.50 16.52 -2.05
CA ASP A 155 4.61 17.87 -1.47
C ASP A 155 5.60 17.91 -0.26
N GLY A 156 6.22 16.77 0.10
CA GLY A 156 7.28 16.65 1.10
C GLY A 156 6.80 16.29 2.51
N GLU A 157 5.52 15.94 2.68
CA GLU A 157 5.02 15.47 3.97
C GLU A 157 5.59 14.09 4.35
N GLN A 158 5.70 13.84 5.66
CA GLN A 158 6.00 12.50 6.18
C GLN A 158 4.79 11.58 5.98
N GLU A 159 5.02 10.27 5.89
CA GLU A 159 4.04 9.26 5.50
C GLU A 159 2.74 9.34 6.32
N VAL A 160 2.85 9.32 7.65
CA VAL A 160 1.66 9.40 8.53
C VAL A 160 0.92 10.73 8.38
N SER A 161 1.63 11.85 8.26
CA SER A 161 1.03 13.17 8.04
C SER A 161 0.28 13.22 6.72
N ALA A 162 0.92 12.76 5.64
CA ALA A 162 0.36 12.72 4.31
C ALA A 162 -0.93 11.91 4.25
N ILE A 163 -0.97 10.77 4.96
CA ILE A 163 -2.15 9.90 5.05
C ILE A 163 -3.27 10.59 5.83
N GLN A 164 -2.99 11.15 7.00
CA GLN A 164 -4.00 11.84 7.80
C GLN A 164 -4.56 13.06 7.07
N HIS A 165 -3.71 13.80 6.36
CA HIS A 165 -4.10 14.91 5.52
C HIS A 165 -4.99 14.40 4.37
N ALA A 166 -4.60 13.35 3.66
CA ALA A 166 -5.42 12.72 2.63
C ALA A 166 -6.82 12.36 3.15
N LEU A 167 -6.91 11.69 4.29
CA LEU A 167 -8.18 11.28 4.90
C LEU A 167 -9.10 12.46 5.27
N SER A 168 -8.54 13.61 5.63
CA SER A 168 -9.34 14.80 5.98
C SER A 168 -10.08 15.47 4.82
N PHE A 169 -9.71 15.13 3.58
CA PHE A 169 -10.28 15.70 2.35
C PHE A 169 -11.09 14.68 1.53
N ILE A 170 -11.12 13.41 1.95
CA ILE A 170 -11.99 12.41 1.36
C ILE A 170 -13.30 12.44 2.14
N GLU A 171 -14.28 13.18 1.60
CA GLU A 171 -15.64 13.27 2.15
C GLU A 171 -16.39 11.94 2.03
#